data_AF-A0A7Z8PF75-F1
#
_entry.id   AF-A0A7Z8PF75-F1
#
_cell.length_a   1.000
_cell.length_b   1.000
_cell.length_c   1.000
_cell.angle_alpha   90.00
_cell.angle_beta   90.00
_cell.angle_gamma   90.00
#
_symmetry.space_group_name_H-M   'P 1'
#
loop_
_entity.id
_entity.type
_entity.pdbx_description
1 polymer ?
#
loop_
_entity_poly.entity_id
_entity_poly.type
_entity_poly.pdbx_seq_one_letter_code
_entity_poly.pdbx_strand_id
1 'polypeptide(L)'
;MIKTRVLAGLGLFAALGFALAYILATGYLALKLTGSAATLDWGLLVQNWQAIRVHHPDIWQVIGLIFLFATLGSLLLGSFVVHEGLTRFGETHWQLRSELKRNGFFEKPGRGFLLGKMGKPKSNAKFLCSTTFPHCLVVAPTGRGKGTGFVIPNLLCFVGSAVVLDVKGEN
;
A
#
# COMPACT_ATOMS: atom_id res chain seq x y z
N MET A 1 2.16 -1.20 12.12
CA MET A 1 3.44 -1.61 11.50
C MET A 1 3.75 -0.85 10.21
N ILE A 2 2.83 -0.77 9.25
CA ILE A 2 3.04 -0.04 7.97
C ILE A 2 3.30 1.47 8.18
N LYS A 3 2.45 2.15 8.96
CA LYS A 3 2.62 3.59 9.25
C LYS A 3 3.98 3.91 9.88
N THR A 4 4.46 3.05 10.78
CA THR A 4 5.77 3.18 11.45
C THR A 4 6.92 3.05 10.46
N ARG A 5 6.83 2.15 9.47
CA ARG A 5 7.85 1.97 8.42
C ARG A 5 7.89 3.15 7.45
N VAL A 6 6.73 3.69 7.08
CA VAL A 6 6.63 4.88 6.22
C VAL A 6 7.23 6.10 6.94
N LEU A 7 6.89 6.30 8.22
CA LEU A 7 7.44 7.39 9.02
C LEU A 7 8.97 7.28 9.17
N ALA A 8 9.47 6.06 9.42
CA ALA A 8 10.90 5.80 9.51
C ALA A 8 11.63 6.03 8.17
N GLY A 9 11.02 5.63 7.04
CA GLY A 9 11.55 5.90 5.71
C GLY A 9 11.65 7.39 5.41
N LEU A 10 10.56 8.14 5.62
CA LEU A 10 10.56 9.60 5.45
C LEU A 10 11.58 10.29 6.37
N GLY A 11 11.72 9.83 7.61
CA GLY A 11 12.73 10.33 8.55
C GLY A 11 14.17 10.12 8.05
N LEU A 12 14.46 8.95 7.46
CA LEU A 12 15.77 8.66 6.87
C LEU A 12 16.07 9.59 5.69
N PHE A 13 15.11 9.79 4.78
CA PHE A 13 15.27 10.70 3.64
C PHE A 13 15.43 12.16 4.09
N ALA A 14 14.72 12.60 5.13
CA ALA A 14 14.91 13.93 5.70
C ALA A 14 16.34 14.10 6.25
N ALA A 15 16.86 13.10 6.98
CA ALA A 15 18.22 13.11 7.51
C ALA A 15 19.29 13.14 6.40
N LEU A 16 19.11 12.34 5.33
CA LEU A 16 19.99 12.33 4.17
C LEU A 16 19.97 13.68 3.42
N GLY A 17 18.78 14.28 3.26
CA GLY A 17 18.63 15.59 2.64
C GLY A 17 19.31 16.69 3.45
N PHE A 18 19.19 16.63 4.78
CA PHE A 18 19.87 17.55 5.69
C PHE A 18 21.40 17.37 5.66
N ALA A 19 21.91 16.13 5.62
CA ALA A 19 23.35 15.87 5.47
C ALA A 19 23.89 16.36 4.13
N LEU A 20 23.15 16.14 3.03
CA LEU A 20 23.50 16.67 1.71
C LEU A 20 23.50 18.21 1.71
N ALA A 21 22.49 18.83 2.31
CA ALA A 21 22.42 20.28 2.46
C ALA A 21 23.65 20.83 3.20
N TYR A 22 24.06 20.16 4.28
CA TYR A 22 25.22 20.55 5.06
C TYR A 22 26.50 20.55 4.22
N ILE A 23 26.72 19.51 3.41
CA ILE A 23 27.88 19.39 2.53
C ILE A 23 27.87 20.50 1.48
N LEU A 24 26.72 20.72 0.82
CA LEU A 24 26.58 21.74 -0.22
C LEU A 24 26.74 23.17 0.35
N ALA A 25 26.15 23.45 1.50
CA ALA A 25 26.23 24.75 2.16
C ALA A 25 27.65 25.06 2.63
N THR A 26 28.35 24.07 3.19
CA THR A 26 29.74 24.23 3.63
C THR A 26 30.69 24.43 2.43
N GLY A 27 30.48 23.69 1.33
CA GLY A 27 31.23 23.89 0.09
C GLY A 27 31.00 25.26 -0.56
N TYR A 28 29.75 25.73 -0.58
CA TYR A 28 29.42 27.08 -1.06
C TYR A 28 30.09 28.17 -0.22
N LEU A 29 30.02 28.03 1.10
CA LEU A 29 30.63 28.96 2.04
C LEU A 29 32.16 29.01 1.90
N ALA A 30 32.81 27.84 1.78
CA ALA A 30 34.24 27.74 1.55
C ALA A 30 34.65 28.44 0.23
N LEU A 31 33.99 28.14 -0.89
CA LEU A 31 34.28 28.80 -2.16
C LEU A 31 34.13 30.33 -2.09
N LYS A 32 33.12 30.83 -1.37
CA LYS A 32 32.83 32.26 -1.27
C LYS A 32 33.77 33.01 -0.32
N LEU A 33 34.30 32.35 0.72
CA LEU A 33 35.20 32.96 1.69
C LEU A 33 36.69 32.75 1.37
N THR A 34 37.09 31.54 0.98
CA THR A 34 38.50 31.18 0.74
C THR A 34 38.88 31.13 -0.73
N GLY A 35 37.93 31.27 -1.67
CA GLY A 35 38.20 31.24 -3.12
C GLY A 35 38.64 29.86 -3.66
N SER A 36 38.72 28.86 -2.79
CA SER A 36 39.14 27.49 -3.11
C SER A 36 38.39 26.49 -2.25
N ALA A 37 37.90 25.42 -2.87
CA ALA A 37 37.28 24.28 -2.19
C ALA A 37 38.32 23.28 -1.65
N ALA A 38 39.61 23.48 -1.92
CA ALA A 38 40.66 22.53 -1.54
C ALA A 38 40.96 22.50 -0.02
N THR A 39 40.64 23.58 0.69
CA THR A 39 40.79 23.68 2.16
C THR A 39 39.41 23.70 2.81
N LEU A 40 38.68 22.60 2.65
CA LEU A 40 37.34 22.44 3.22
C LEU A 40 37.44 22.14 4.72
N ASP A 41 37.15 23.14 5.56
CA ASP A 41 36.91 22.95 6.98
C ASP A 41 35.42 22.64 7.21
N TRP A 42 35.12 21.39 7.58
CA TRP A 42 33.76 20.94 7.86
C TRP A 42 33.14 21.63 9.07
N GLY A 43 33.94 22.25 9.95
CA GLY A 43 33.46 23.02 11.10
C GLY A 43 33.06 24.46 10.77
N LEU A 44 33.45 24.98 9.61
CA LEU A 44 33.33 26.40 9.25
C LEU A 44 31.90 26.94 9.42
N LEU A 45 30.92 26.20 8.90
CA LEU A 45 29.51 26.59 8.95
C LEU A 45 28.97 26.58 10.38
N VAL A 46 29.29 25.54 11.16
CA VAL A 46 28.77 25.35 12.53
C VAL A 46 29.45 26.30 13.52
N GLN A 47 30.72 26.61 13.33
CA GLN A 47 31.45 27.50 14.23
C GLN A 47 31.11 28.97 13.98
N ASN A 48 30.86 29.35 12.73
CA ASN A 48 30.68 30.75 12.33
C ASN A 48 29.22 31.13 12.02
N TRP A 49 28.24 30.28 12.32
CA TRP A 49 26.84 30.49 11.94
C TRP A 49 26.28 31.84 12.42
N GLN A 50 26.63 32.28 13.63
CA GLN A 50 26.18 33.57 14.17
C GLN A 50 26.78 34.75 13.41
N ALA A 51 28.09 34.70 13.16
CA ALA A 51 28.79 35.74 12.43
C ALA A 51 28.28 35.85 10.98
N ILE A 52 28.04 34.73 10.31
CA ILE A 52 27.50 34.69 8.93
C ILE A 52 26.09 35.30 8.91
N ARG A 53 25.24 34.93 9.87
CA ARG A 53 23.87 35.46 9.96
C ARG A 53 23.82 36.98 10.11
N VAL A 54 24.76 37.56 10.85
CA VAL A 54 24.78 38.99 11.17
C VAL A 54 25.53 39.81 10.11
N HIS A 55 26.69 39.34 9.65
CA HIS A 55 27.57 40.11 8.77
C HIS A 55 27.35 39.85 7.27
N HIS A 56 26.82 38.68 6.90
CA HIS A 56 26.61 38.28 5.51
C HIS A 56 25.20 37.70 5.29
N PRO A 57 24.16 38.56 5.35
CA PRO A 57 22.77 38.11 5.23
C PRO A 57 22.46 37.49 3.85
N ASP A 58 23.17 37.90 2.79
CA ASP A 58 23.08 37.31 1.45
C ASP A 58 23.56 35.85 1.43
N ILE A 59 24.68 35.54 2.09
CA ILE A 59 25.22 34.18 2.22
C ILE A 59 24.29 33.34 3.09
N TRP A 60 23.78 33.90 4.17
CA TRP A 60 22.85 33.22 5.08
C TRP A 60 21.54 32.81 4.37
N GLN A 61 21.00 33.68 3.52
CA GLN A 61 19.81 33.36 2.71
C GLN A 61 20.07 32.19 1.76
N VAL A 62 21.21 32.19 1.06
CA VAL A 62 21.57 31.10 0.14
C VAL A 62 21.75 29.77 0.88
N ILE A 63 22.40 29.78 2.05
CA ILE A 63 22.51 28.59 2.90
C ILE A 63 21.12 28.08 3.29
N GLY A 64 20.23 28.97 3.74
CA GLY A 64 18.85 28.60 4.07
C GLY A 64 18.09 27.97 2.90
N LEU A 65 18.27 28.51 1.69
CA LEU A 65 17.69 27.95 0.47
C LEU A 65 18.28 26.57 0.14
N ILE A 66 19.59 26.37 0.29
CA ILE A 66 20.23 25.06 0.08
C ILE A 66 19.62 24.01 1.02
N PHE A 67 19.49 24.32 2.31
CA PHE A 67 18.83 23.43 3.27
C PHE A 67 17.37 23.16 2.91
N LEU A 68 16.61 24.20 2.58
CA LEU A 68 15.21 24.07 2.20
C LEU A 68 15.04 23.14 0.99
N PHE A 69 15.74 23.41 -0.11
CA PHE A 69 15.59 22.66 -1.36
C PHE A 69 16.17 21.25 -1.29
N ALA A 70 17.33 21.04 -0.65
CA ALA A 70 17.91 19.71 -0.52
C ALA A 70 17.09 18.81 0.41
N THR A 71 16.59 19.33 1.53
CA THR A 71 15.72 18.57 2.42
C THR A 71 14.35 18.31 1.79
N LEU A 72 13.71 19.30 1.15
CA LEU A 72 12.44 19.10 0.43
C LEU A 72 12.60 18.12 -0.72
N GLY A 73 13.64 18.27 -1.54
CA GLY A 73 13.92 17.37 -2.66
C GLY A 73 14.12 15.92 -2.22
N SER A 74 14.90 15.71 -1.15
CA SER A 74 15.08 14.38 -0.56
C SER A 74 13.78 13.82 0.03
N LEU A 75 12.97 14.65 0.69
CA LEU A 75 11.68 14.24 1.24
C LEU A 75 10.69 13.81 0.13
N LEU A 76 10.66 14.55 -0.98
CA LEU A 76 9.84 14.22 -2.15
C LEU A 76 10.30 12.90 -2.77
N LEU A 77 11.61 12.73 -3.00
CA LEU A 77 12.17 11.46 -3.47
C LEU A 77 11.83 10.30 -2.53
N GLY A 78 11.95 10.52 -1.22
CA GLY A 78 11.57 9.54 -0.20
C GLY A 78 10.09 9.19 -0.25
N SER A 79 9.21 10.17 -0.49
CA SER A 79 7.77 9.92 -0.64
C SER A 79 7.46 9.02 -1.82
N PHE A 80 8.14 9.20 -2.96
CA PHE A 80 7.98 8.32 -4.12
C PHE A 80 8.49 6.91 -3.82
N VAL A 81 9.70 6.78 -3.28
CA VAL A 81 10.35 5.48 -3.03
C VAL A 81 9.62 4.66 -1.95
N VAL A 82 9.16 5.31 -0.89
CA VAL A 82 8.50 4.64 0.23
C VAL A 82 7.07 4.21 -0.12
N HIS A 83 6.42 4.83 -1.11
CA HIS A 83 5.07 4.46 -1.56
C HIS A 83 5.01 3.27 -2.52
N GLU A 84 6.08 2.94 -3.24
CA GLU A 84 6.06 1.83 -4.23
C GLU A 84 5.95 0.42 -3.61
N GLY A 85 6.04 0.29 -2.28
CA GLY A 85 6.19 -1.00 -1.61
C GLY A 85 4.90 -1.76 -1.23
N LEU A 86 3.69 -1.23 -1.39
CA LEU A 86 2.51 -1.80 -0.71
C LEU A 86 1.34 -2.24 -1.61
N THR A 87 1.24 -1.78 -2.85
CA THR A 87 0.08 -2.06 -3.71
C THR A 87 0.42 -2.72 -5.04
N ARG A 88 1.70 -3.05 -5.27
CA ARG A 88 2.19 -3.57 -6.57
C ARG A 88 1.48 -4.85 -7.04
N PHE A 89 0.87 -5.59 -6.11
CA PHE A 89 0.09 -6.80 -6.38
C PHE A 89 -1.38 -6.70 -5.94
N GLY A 90 -1.85 -5.49 -5.61
CA GLY A 90 -3.19 -5.24 -5.07
C GLY A 90 -3.29 -5.42 -3.55
N GLU A 91 -4.31 -4.82 -2.96
CA GLU A 91 -4.70 -5.06 -1.57
C GLU A 91 -5.86 -6.06 -1.53
N THR A 92 -5.76 -7.05 -0.64
CA THR A 92 -6.86 -7.99 -0.38
C THR A 92 -7.50 -7.67 0.95
N HIS A 93 -8.81 -7.42 0.94
CA HIS A 93 -9.61 -7.30 2.17
C HIS A 93 -10.88 -8.13 2.08
N TRP A 94 -11.44 -8.44 3.24
CA TRP A 94 -12.75 -9.06 3.32
C TRP A 94 -13.82 -8.05 2.92
N GLN A 95 -14.63 -8.41 1.93
CA GLN A 95 -15.66 -7.53 1.43
C GLN A 95 -16.75 -7.28 2.48
N LEU A 96 -17.13 -6.02 2.61
CA LEU A 96 -18.28 -5.56 3.38
C LEU A 96 -19.58 -5.94 2.66
N ARG A 97 -20.70 -5.95 3.39
CA ARG A 97 -22.03 -6.24 2.80
C ARG A 97 -22.40 -5.28 1.66
N SER A 98 -22.01 -4.02 1.75
CA SER A 98 -22.23 -3.02 0.70
C SER A 98 -21.43 -3.34 -0.56
N GLU A 99 -20.18 -3.78 -0.41
CA GLU A 99 -19.30 -4.18 -1.51
C GLU A 99 -19.81 -5.46 -2.18
N LEU A 100 -20.19 -6.47 -1.40
CA LEU A 100 -20.83 -7.69 -1.91
C LEU A 100 -22.10 -7.38 -2.72
N LYS A 101 -22.94 -6.45 -2.23
CA LYS A 101 -24.14 -6.03 -2.96
C LYS A 101 -23.77 -5.35 -4.29
N ARG A 102 -22.79 -4.44 -4.26
CA ARG A 102 -22.30 -3.72 -5.46
C ARG A 102 -21.69 -4.68 -6.49
N ASN A 103 -20.99 -5.70 -6.02
CA ASN A 103 -20.34 -6.71 -6.84
C ASN A 103 -21.29 -7.85 -7.26
N GLY A 104 -22.59 -7.75 -6.95
CA GLY A 104 -23.60 -8.70 -7.41
C GLY A 104 -23.55 -10.07 -6.72
N PHE A 105 -23.22 -10.13 -5.43
CA PHE A 105 -23.18 -11.39 -4.66
C PHE A 105 -24.47 -11.70 -3.87
N PHE A 106 -25.56 -10.97 -4.10
CA PHE A 106 -26.85 -11.21 -3.45
C PHE A 106 -27.97 -11.51 -4.45
N GLU A 107 -27.63 -12.21 -5.52
CA GLU A 107 -28.65 -12.73 -6.43
C GLU A 107 -29.55 -13.77 -5.76
N LYS A 108 -30.71 -14.00 -6.37
CA LYS A 108 -31.60 -15.06 -5.92
C LYS A 108 -30.98 -16.43 -6.28
N PRO A 109 -31.00 -17.41 -5.36
CA PRO A 109 -30.65 -18.79 -5.71
C PRO A 109 -31.40 -19.24 -6.97
N GLY A 110 -30.67 -19.85 -7.90
CA GLY A 110 -31.17 -20.29 -9.22
C GLY A 110 -31.06 -19.27 -10.34
N ARG A 111 -30.71 -18.02 -10.05
CA ARG A 111 -30.34 -17.00 -11.06
C ARG A 111 -28.86 -16.68 -11.10
N GLY A 112 -28.08 -17.34 -10.26
CA GLY A 112 -26.66 -17.10 -10.12
C GLY A 112 -25.94 -18.29 -9.49
N PHE A 113 -24.65 -18.13 -9.28
CA PHE A 113 -23.79 -19.17 -8.74
C PHE A 113 -23.73 -19.10 -7.21
N LEU A 114 -24.22 -20.15 -6.55
CA LEU A 114 -24.36 -20.18 -5.09
C LEU A 114 -23.03 -20.55 -4.43
N LEU A 115 -22.45 -19.62 -3.68
CA LEU A 115 -21.17 -19.80 -2.98
C LEU A 115 -21.33 -20.16 -1.51
N GLY A 116 -22.45 -19.75 -0.89
CA GLY A 116 -22.69 -20.03 0.52
C GLY A 116 -23.76 -19.14 1.13
N LYS A 117 -23.63 -18.84 2.43
CA LYS A 117 -24.59 -18.04 3.19
C LYS A 117 -23.87 -17.11 4.16
N MET A 118 -24.33 -15.87 4.29
CA MET A 118 -23.75 -14.82 5.14
C MET A 118 -24.00 -15.03 6.65
N GLY A 119 -24.38 -16.22 7.08
CA GLY A 119 -24.74 -16.51 8.45
C GLY A 119 -25.00 -18.01 8.67
N LYS A 120 -25.46 -18.36 9.86
CA LYS A 120 -25.74 -19.76 10.23
C LYS A 120 -26.73 -20.41 9.26
N PRO A 121 -26.66 -21.74 9.02
CA PRO A 121 -27.55 -22.43 8.07
C PRO A 121 -29.04 -22.15 8.29
N LYS A 122 -29.49 -22.19 9.56
CA LYS A 122 -30.89 -21.96 9.96
C LYS A 122 -31.29 -20.48 10.08
N SER A 123 -30.38 -19.54 9.82
CA SER A 123 -30.68 -18.11 9.93
C SER A 123 -31.35 -17.55 8.67
N ASN A 124 -32.04 -16.42 8.81
CA ASN A 124 -32.59 -15.66 7.68
C ASN A 124 -31.52 -14.82 6.95
N ALA A 125 -30.23 -15.12 7.15
CA ALA A 125 -29.15 -14.46 6.44
C ALA A 125 -29.24 -14.76 4.93
N LYS A 126 -28.89 -13.74 4.13
CA LYS A 126 -28.83 -13.85 2.67
C LYS A 126 -27.85 -14.92 2.23
N PHE A 127 -28.21 -15.63 1.16
CA PHE A 127 -27.28 -16.45 0.41
C PHE A 127 -26.25 -15.57 -0.29
N LEU A 128 -25.02 -16.06 -0.37
CA LEU A 128 -23.95 -15.48 -1.15
C LEU A 128 -24.05 -16.11 -2.54
N CYS A 129 -24.67 -15.41 -3.47
CA CYS A 129 -24.96 -15.90 -4.81
C CYS A 129 -24.50 -14.86 -5.84
N SER A 130 -23.53 -15.25 -6.65
CA SER A 130 -22.92 -14.40 -7.67
C SER A 130 -23.82 -14.28 -8.90
N THR A 131 -24.00 -13.07 -9.40
CA THR A 131 -24.64 -12.79 -10.71
C THR A 131 -23.92 -13.48 -11.87
N THR A 132 -22.61 -13.69 -11.75
CA THR A 132 -21.78 -14.36 -12.75
C THR A 132 -21.52 -15.81 -12.33
N PHE A 133 -21.29 -16.70 -13.30
CA PHE A 133 -20.86 -18.08 -13.06
C PHE A 133 -19.33 -18.18 -13.21
N PRO A 134 -18.54 -17.95 -12.14
CA PRO A 134 -17.09 -18.12 -12.22
C PRO A 134 -16.70 -19.59 -12.29
N HIS A 135 -15.54 -19.87 -12.88
CA HIS A 135 -14.85 -21.12 -12.58
C HIS A 135 -14.44 -21.11 -11.09
N CYS A 136 -14.78 -22.17 -10.36
CA CYS A 136 -14.59 -22.24 -8.92
C CYS A 136 -13.82 -23.50 -8.52
N LEU A 137 -12.79 -23.34 -7.70
CA LEU A 137 -12.12 -24.43 -7.01
C LEU A 137 -12.64 -24.47 -5.56
N VAL A 138 -13.33 -25.57 -5.20
CA VAL A 138 -13.81 -25.79 -3.83
C VAL A 138 -12.90 -26.77 -3.12
N VAL A 139 -12.15 -26.26 -2.14
CA VAL A 139 -11.26 -27.07 -1.29
C VAL A 139 -11.93 -27.26 0.07
N ALA A 140 -12.23 -28.51 0.43
CA ALA A 140 -12.73 -28.87 1.75
C ALA A 140 -12.27 -30.29 2.14
N PRO A 141 -11.97 -30.56 3.43
CA PRO A 141 -11.68 -31.90 3.91
C PRO A 141 -12.84 -32.88 3.70
N THR A 142 -12.56 -34.19 3.79
CA THR A 142 -13.59 -35.23 3.73
C THR A 142 -14.65 -35.03 4.84
N GLY A 143 -15.92 -35.25 4.51
CA GLY A 143 -17.03 -35.08 5.46
C GLY A 143 -17.37 -33.64 5.84
N ARG A 144 -16.74 -32.61 5.23
CA ARG A 144 -17.03 -31.18 5.53
C ARG A 144 -18.12 -30.55 4.67
N GLY A 145 -18.90 -31.35 3.96
CA GLY A 145 -20.10 -30.89 3.26
C GLY A 145 -19.83 -30.19 1.93
N LYS A 146 -18.73 -30.47 1.22
CA LYS A 146 -18.55 -29.95 -0.16
C LYS A 146 -19.69 -30.39 -1.11
N GLY A 147 -20.15 -31.63 -0.98
CA GLY A 147 -21.27 -32.16 -1.74
C GLY A 147 -22.58 -31.48 -1.33
N THR A 148 -22.97 -31.65 -0.07
CA THR A 148 -24.26 -31.18 0.46
C THR A 148 -24.39 -29.67 0.58
N GLY A 149 -23.29 -28.94 0.80
CA GLY A 149 -23.29 -27.49 1.02
C GLY A 149 -22.98 -26.66 -0.21
N PHE A 150 -22.41 -27.25 -1.26
CA PHE A 150 -22.04 -26.52 -2.48
C PHE A 150 -22.48 -27.22 -3.77
N VAL A 151 -22.12 -28.49 -3.98
CA VAL A 151 -22.41 -29.21 -5.24
C VAL A 151 -23.91 -29.40 -5.43
N ILE A 152 -24.59 -30.11 -4.52
CA ILE A 152 -26.02 -30.43 -4.63
C ILE A 152 -26.87 -29.15 -4.74
N PRO A 153 -26.69 -28.11 -3.89
CA PRO A 153 -27.46 -26.88 -4.03
C PRO A 153 -27.29 -26.18 -5.39
N ASN A 154 -26.07 -26.15 -5.94
CA ASN A 154 -25.86 -25.57 -7.26
C ASN A 154 -26.50 -26.42 -8.37
N LEU A 155 -26.38 -27.74 -8.32
CA LEU A 155 -27.01 -28.62 -9.32
C LEU A 155 -28.54 -28.51 -9.31
N LEU A 156 -29.15 -28.44 -8.12
CA LEU A 156 -30.62 -28.28 -7.98
C LEU A 156 -31.12 -26.89 -8.39
N CYS A 157 -30.29 -25.84 -8.21
CA CYS A 157 -30.68 -24.47 -8.55
C CYS A 157 -30.35 -24.11 -10.00
N PHE A 158 -29.42 -24.80 -10.65
CA PHE A 158 -28.95 -24.43 -11.97
C PHE A 158 -30.02 -24.68 -13.03
N VAL A 159 -30.42 -23.62 -13.73
CA VAL A 159 -31.41 -23.67 -14.81
C VAL A 159 -30.68 -23.95 -16.13
N GLY A 160 -30.22 -25.19 -16.30
CA GLY A 160 -29.49 -25.62 -17.50
C GLY A 160 -29.01 -27.07 -17.43
N SER A 161 -28.26 -27.50 -18.44
CA SER A 161 -27.64 -28.83 -18.47
C SER A 161 -26.31 -28.84 -17.73
N ALA A 162 -26.04 -29.89 -16.97
CA ALA A 162 -24.78 -30.10 -16.28
C ALA A 162 -24.21 -31.47 -16.63
N VAL A 163 -22.89 -31.56 -16.76
CA VAL A 163 -22.15 -32.82 -16.81
C VAL A 163 -21.43 -32.97 -15.48
N VAL A 164 -21.74 -34.04 -14.75
CA VAL A 164 -21.24 -34.25 -13.39
C VAL A 164 -20.42 -35.53 -13.38
N LEU A 165 -19.16 -35.42 -12.96
CA LEU A 165 -18.35 -36.59 -12.64
C LEU A 165 -18.64 -37.01 -11.20
N ASP A 166 -19.49 -38.01 -11.04
CA ASP A 166 -19.85 -38.54 -9.73
C ASP A 166 -19.26 -39.92 -9.50
N VAL A 167 -18.11 -39.95 -8.82
CA VAL A 167 -17.41 -41.18 -8.47
C VAL A 167 -18.14 -41.97 -7.38
N LYS A 168 -19.05 -41.33 -6.61
CA LYS A 168 -19.71 -41.94 -5.44
C LYS A 168 -21.21 -42.22 -5.65
N GLY A 169 -21.85 -41.60 -6.63
CA GLY A 169 -23.28 -41.68 -6.86
C GLY A 169 -24.12 -40.91 -5.83
N GLU A 170 -23.61 -39.77 -5.34
CA GLU A 170 -24.29 -38.92 -4.35
C GLU A 170 -25.07 -37.74 -4.96
N ASN A 171 -24.95 -37.49 -6.28
CA ASN A 171 -25.47 -36.29 -6.97
C ASN A 171 -26.50 -36.59 -8.05
#